data_AF-A0A1D1YT50-F1
#
_entry.id   AF-A0A1D1YT50-F1
#
_cell.length_a   1.000
_cell.length_b   1.000
_cell.length_c   1.000
_cell.angle_alpha   90.00
_cell.angle_beta   90.00
_cell.angle_gamma   90.00
#
_symmetry.space_group_name_H-M   'P 1'
#
loop_
_entity.id
_entity.type
_entity.pdbx_description
1 polymer ?
#
loop_
_entity_poly.entity_id
_entity_poly.type
_entity_poly.pdbx_seq_one_letter_code
_entity_poly.pdbx_strand_id
1 'polypeptide(L)'
;AKEQSSTSTPAEAIMAVTAIPGPCSPSPAAGPIWRRCSAVASGRPRAGTAASSGMATRTAVVVPAVIVGGGRVGRALQGMGDGRDVLVGRGQSVPADFDGPILVCTRNDDLDAVLHSTPPSRWKDLVFFQNGMLEPWFQSEGLGDADQVLAYFAVSKLGEPPVDGKTDTNPEGLTAAFGKWASAIATRLHSG
;
A
#
# COMPACT_ATOMS: atom_id res chain seq x y z
N ALA A 1 39.23 -22.72 14.74
CA ALA A 1 38.92 -22.87 13.30
C ALA A 1 37.41 -22.87 13.15
N LYS A 2 36.89 -21.93 12.33
CA LYS A 2 35.65 -21.96 11.51
C LYS A 2 34.34 -22.51 12.13
N GLU A 3 33.18 -21.88 12.02
CA GLU A 3 32.69 -21.03 10.92
C GLU A 3 31.47 -20.22 11.42
N GLN A 4 31.50 -18.90 11.22
CA GLN A 4 30.31 -18.06 11.23
C GLN A 4 29.53 -18.35 9.94
N SER A 5 28.23 -18.61 10.04
CA SER A 5 27.33 -18.56 8.88
C SER A 5 26.14 -17.68 9.23
N SER A 6 26.37 -16.39 9.06
CA SER A 6 25.36 -15.36 8.84
C SER A 6 24.62 -15.68 7.54
N THR A 7 23.33 -15.96 7.63
CA THR A 7 22.42 -15.88 6.50
C THR A 7 21.44 -14.74 6.77
N SER A 8 21.73 -13.62 6.12
CA SER A 8 20.89 -12.44 6.00
C SER A 8 19.75 -12.73 5.03
N THR A 9 18.51 -12.74 5.51
CA THR A 9 17.29 -12.68 4.68
C THR A 9 16.99 -11.20 4.37
N PRO A 10 16.38 -10.89 3.21
CA PRO A 10 16.31 -9.54 2.68
C PRO A 10 15.24 -8.72 3.43
N ALA A 11 15.53 -7.43 3.62
CA ALA A 11 14.55 -6.47 4.08
C ALA A 11 13.47 -6.27 3.00
N GLU A 12 12.32 -6.92 3.16
CA GLU A 12 11.13 -6.56 2.41
C GLU A 12 10.57 -5.24 2.94
N ALA A 13 10.38 -4.29 2.04
CA ALA A 13 10.02 -2.93 2.37
C ALA A 13 8.59 -2.85 2.89
N ILE A 14 8.41 -2.35 4.12
CA ILE A 14 7.12 -1.82 4.58
C ILE A 14 6.81 -0.63 3.68
N MET A 15 5.81 -0.79 2.81
CA MET A 15 5.29 0.33 2.05
C MET A 15 4.33 1.10 2.93
N ALA A 16 4.80 2.23 3.45
CA ALA A 16 3.90 3.35 3.70
C ALA A 16 3.07 3.56 2.43
N VAL A 17 1.83 4.03 2.54
CA VAL A 17 0.96 4.31 1.39
C VAL A 17 1.50 5.49 0.56
N THR A 18 2.82 5.61 0.33
CA THR A 18 3.44 6.34 -0.78
C THR A 18 4.83 5.81 -1.18
N ALA A 19 5.09 5.95 -2.49
CA ALA A 19 6.36 6.23 -3.19
C ALA A 19 6.96 5.12 -4.08
N ILE A 20 6.65 5.23 -5.38
CA ILE A 20 7.46 4.74 -6.50
C ILE A 20 8.78 5.53 -6.48
N PRO A 21 9.96 4.90 -6.45
CA PRO A 21 11.22 5.63 -6.43
C PRO A 21 11.54 6.20 -7.83
N GLY A 22 11.59 7.53 -7.94
CA GLY A 22 12.28 8.20 -9.03
C GLY A 22 13.80 8.14 -8.79
N PRO A 23 14.63 7.89 -9.82
CA PRO A 23 16.08 7.83 -9.64
C PRO A 23 16.66 9.22 -9.32
N CYS A 24 17.31 9.30 -8.16
CA CYS A 24 18.24 10.36 -7.80
C CYS A 24 19.26 10.58 -8.92
N SER A 25 19.31 11.80 -9.46
CA SER A 25 20.45 12.28 -10.24
C SER A 25 21.34 13.15 -9.34
N PRO A 26 22.67 12.97 -9.35
CA PRO A 26 23.58 13.78 -8.56
C PRO A 26 23.88 15.12 -9.24
N SER A 27 23.92 16.19 -8.45
CA SER A 27 24.43 17.50 -8.85
C SER A 27 25.85 17.67 -8.29
N PRO A 28 26.87 18.03 -9.09
CA PRO A 28 28.20 18.34 -8.57
C PRO A 28 28.34 19.83 -8.23
N ALA A 29 28.85 20.12 -7.03
CA ALA A 29 29.27 21.46 -6.61
C ALA A 29 30.77 21.47 -6.25
N ALA A 30 31.58 22.15 -7.07
CA ALA A 30 32.94 22.66 -6.78
C ALA A 30 33.37 23.49 -8.02
N GLY A 31 33.92 24.70 -7.98
CA GLY A 31 34.32 25.66 -6.95
C GLY A 31 34.55 27.03 -7.63
N PRO A 32 35.08 28.05 -6.94
CA PRO A 32 35.14 29.42 -7.46
C PRO A 32 36.56 29.79 -7.94
N ILE A 33 36.72 30.30 -9.17
CA ILE A 33 37.89 31.10 -9.54
C ILE A 33 37.48 32.18 -10.56
N TRP A 34 37.38 33.42 -10.10
CA TRP A 34 37.24 34.58 -10.98
C TRP A 34 38.58 34.89 -11.64
N ARG A 35 38.67 34.71 -12.97
CA ARG A 35 39.60 35.48 -13.80
C ARG A 35 38.86 36.08 -15.00
N ARG A 36 39.14 37.38 -15.12
CA ARG A 36 38.70 38.37 -16.11
C ARG A 36 39.24 38.03 -17.50
N CYS A 37 38.44 38.25 -18.55
CA CYS A 37 38.77 39.13 -19.68
C CYS A 37 37.72 39.07 -20.81
N SER A 38 37.59 40.22 -21.45
CA SER A 38 36.62 40.65 -22.45
C SER A 38 36.64 39.88 -23.77
N ALA A 39 35.49 39.86 -24.44
CA ALA A 39 35.25 40.49 -25.76
C ALA A 39 34.37 39.65 -26.71
N VAL A 40 33.28 40.29 -27.17
CA VAL A 40 32.77 40.35 -28.55
C VAL A 40 32.76 39.05 -29.39
N ALA A 41 31.57 38.50 -29.64
CA ALA A 41 30.87 38.55 -30.94
C ALA A 41 29.84 37.41 -31.12
N SER A 42 28.72 37.77 -31.75
CA SER A 42 27.92 36.97 -32.68
C SER A 42 27.38 35.59 -32.25
N GLY A 43 26.05 35.50 -32.15
CA GLY A 43 25.31 34.24 -32.31
C GLY A 43 23.95 34.25 -31.62
N ARG A 44 22.86 34.33 -32.39
CA ARG A 44 21.51 33.99 -31.90
C ARG A 44 21.45 32.50 -31.52
N PRO A 45 20.72 32.15 -30.46
CA PRO A 45 19.88 30.96 -30.52
C PRO A 45 18.41 31.28 -30.23
N ARG A 46 17.56 30.56 -30.97
CA ARG A 46 16.11 30.44 -30.80
C ARG A 46 15.75 30.09 -29.36
N ALA A 47 14.72 30.73 -28.82
CA ALA A 47 14.00 30.28 -27.65
C ALA A 47 13.49 28.86 -27.89
N GLY A 48 14.09 27.88 -27.22
CA GLY A 48 13.56 26.53 -27.12
C GLY A 48 12.42 26.55 -26.10
N THR A 49 11.18 26.47 -26.56
CA THR A 49 10.03 26.07 -25.75
C THR A 49 10.33 24.71 -25.11
N ALA A 50 10.59 24.70 -23.81
CA ALA A 50 10.62 23.48 -23.03
C ALA A 50 9.21 22.87 -23.06
N ALA A 51 9.06 21.76 -23.76
CA ALA A 51 7.84 20.98 -23.75
C ALA A 51 7.64 20.45 -22.32
N SER A 52 6.60 20.94 -21.64
CA SER A 52 6.09 20.32 -20.42
C SER A 52 5.54 18.95 -20.81
N SER A 53 6.34 17.90 -20.62
CA SER A 53 5.84 16.53 -20.63
C SER A 53 4.82 16.40 -19.50
N GLY A 54 3.54 16.57 -19.82
CA GLY A 54 2.46 16.24 -18.90
C GLY A 54 2.61 14.79 -18.51
N MET A 55 2.95 14.52 -17.25
CA MET A 55 2.83 13.18 -16.68
C MET A 55 1.38 12.76 -16.86
N ALA A 56 1.13 11.80 -17.74
CA ALA A 56 -0.16 11.16 -17.83
C ALA A 56 -0.43 10.47 -16.48
N THR A 57 -1.34 11.04 -15.69
CA THR A 57 -1.86 10.39 -14.48
C THR A 57 -2.53 9.11 -14.92
N ARG A 58 -1.84 7.97 -14.79
CA ARG A 58 -2.42 6.66 -15.01
C ARG A 58 -3.48 6.49 -13.92
N THR A 59 -4.76 6.54 -14.28
CA THR A 59 -5.87 6.22 -13.38
C THR A 59 -5.60 4.82 -12.84
N ALA A 60 -5.21 4.73 -11.57
CA ALA A 60 -4.93 3.46 -10.94
C ALA A 60 -6.24 2.69 -10.83
N VAL A 61 -6.30 1.49 -11.43
CA VAL A 61 -7.51 0.67 -11.46
C VAL A 61 -7.62 -0.05 -10.12
N VAL A 62 -8.70 0.21 -9.39
CA VAL A 62 -8.99 -0.50 -8.14
C VAL A 62 -9.29 -1.96 -8.47
N VAL A 63 -8.56 -2.88 -7.82
CA VAL A 63 -8.76 -4.32 -7.98
C VAL A 63 -9.98 -4.75 -7.16
N PRO A 64 -10.93 -5.52 -7.72
CA PRO A 64 -12.04 -6.10 -6.96
C PRO A 64 -11.53 -6.94 -5.79
N ALA A 65 -12.22 -6.90 -4.66
CA ALA A 65 -11.82 -7.60 -3.46
C ALA A 65 -12.98 -8.40 -2.86
N VAL A 66 -12.63 -9.46 -2.13
CA VAL A 66 -13.56 -10.06 -1.16
C VAL A 66 -13.37 -9.33 0.16
N ILE A 67 -14.45 -8.88 0.78
CA ILE A 67 -14.41 -8.15 2.05
C ILE A 67 -15.11 -8.99 3.10
N VAL A 68 -14.35 -9.44 4.10
CA VAL A 68 -14.88 -10.23 5.21
C VAL A 68 -15.18 -9.30 6.37
N GLY A 69 -16.47 -9.17 6.70
CA GLY A 69 -16.96 -8.31 7.78
C GLY A 69 -17.62 -7.02 7.29
N GLY A 70 -18.96 -6.98 7.34
CA GLY A 70 -19.78 -5.81 6.96
C GLY A 70 -19.85 -4.68 7.98
N GLY A 71 -18.78 -4.46 8.76
CA GLY A 71 -18.69 -3.38 9.74
C GLY A 71 -18.37 -2.02 9.11
N ARG A 72 -17.99 -1.04 9.94
CA ARG A 72 -17.61 0.31 9.49
C ARG A 72 -16.47 0.28 8.46
N VAL A 73 -15.37 -0.40 8.80
CA VAL A 73 -14.19 -0.52 7.94
C VAL A 73 -14.52 -1.27 6.65
N GLY A 74 -15.14 -2.45 6.73
CA GLY A 74 -15.46 -3.23 5.54
C GLY A 74 -16.42 -2.52 4.57
N ARG A 75 -17.43 -1.81 5.08
CA ARG A 75 -18.33 -1.00 4.22
C ARG A 75 -17.64 0.22 3.62
N ALA A 76 -16.74 0.87 4.36
CA ALA A 76 -15.95 1.96 3.84
C ALA A 76 -15.08 1.47 2.66
N LEU A 77 -14.34 0.37 2.85
CA LEU A 77 -13.50 -0.24 1.79
C LEU A 77 -14.33 -0.70 0.59
N GLN A 78 -15.54 -1.21 0.81
CA GLN A 78 -16.47 -1.56 -0.27
C GLN A 78 -16.90 -0.33 -1.08
N GLY A 79 -17.17 0.79 -0.40
CA GLY A 79 -17.53 2.05 -1.05
C GLY A 79 -16.40 2.67 -1.88
N MET A 80 -15.15 2.36 -1.53
CA MET A 80 -13.94 2.80 -2.25
C MET A 80 -13.56 1.86 -3.40
N GLY A 81 -14.25 0.73 -3.52
CA GLY A 81 -14.09 -0.23 -4.59
C GLY A 81 -14.65 0.25 -5.92
N ASP A 82 -14.56 -0.62 -6.93
CA ASP A 82 -15.13 -0.39 -8.26
C ASP A 82 -16.56 -0.93 -8.41
N GLY A 83 -17.19 -1.30 -7.29
CA GLY A 83 -18.53 -1.88 -7.24
C GLY A 83 -18.60 -3.39 -7.50
N ARG A 84 -17.48 -4.06 -7.81
CA ARG A 84 -17.41 -5.51 -8.03
C ARG A 84 -17.01 -6.31 -6.79
N ASP A 85 -16.87 -5.63 -5.65
CA ASP A 85 -16.49 -6.27 -4.40
C ASP A 85 -17.57 -7.20 -3.85
N VAL A 86 -17.12 -8.33 -3.32
CA VAL A 86 -18.00 -9.32 -2.67
C VAL A 86 -17.91 -9.15 -1.16
N LEU A 87 -19.03 -8.83 -0.52
CA LEU A 87 -19.10 -8.74 0.93
C LEU A 87 -19.50 -10.09 1.54
N VAL A 88 -18.65 -10.62 2.41
CA VAL A 88 -18.84 -11.88 3.13
C VAL A 88 -19.13 -11.58 4.61
N GLY A 89 -20.28 -12.08 5.09
CA GLY A 89 -20.73 -11.95 6.47
C GLY A 89 -20.35 -13.14 7.34
N ARG A 90 -20.73 -13.09 8.62
CA ARG A 90 -20.52 -14.23 9.54
C ARG A 90 -21.25 -15.47 9.02
N GLY A 91 -20.57 -16.62 9.05
CA GLY A 91 -21.13 -17.90 8.63
C GLY A 91 -21.29 -18.06 7.11
N GLN A 92 -20.81 -17.10 6.32
CA GLN A 92 -20.71 -17.24 4.86
C GLN A 92 -19.29 -17.67 4.50
N SER A 93 -19.16 -18.56 3.51
CA SER A 93 -17.86 -19.00 3.01
C SER A 93 -17.27 -18.00 2.03
N VAL A 94 -15.94 -17.89 2.04
CA VAL A 94 -15.21 -17.07 1.06
C VAL A 94 -15.21 -17.79 -0.30
N PRO A 95 -15.58 -17.11 -1.40
CA PRO A 95 -15.61 -17.72 -2.72
C PRO A 95 -14.20 -18.11 -3.19
N ALA A 96 -14.04 -19.36 -3.62
CA ALA A 96 -12.76 -19.85 -4.16
C ALA A 96 -12.42 -19.21 -5.52
N ASP A 97 -13.45 -19.01 -6.36
CA ASP A 97 -13.34 -18.58 -7.77
C ASP A 97 -13.33 -17.05 -7.94
N PHE A 98 -12.71 -16.32 -7.02
CA PHE A 98 -12.62 -14.86 -7.06
C PHE A 98 -11.17 -14.41 -7.08
N ASP A 99 -10.73 -13.75 -8.15
CA ASP A 99 -9.38 -13.19 -8.21
C ASP A 99 -9.30 -11.86 -7.45
N GLY A 100 -8.36 -11.77 -6.50
CA GLY A 100 -8.13 -10.54 -5.75
C GLY A 100 -7.82 -10.77 -4.28
N PRO A 101 -7.55 -9.69 -3.54
CA PRO A 101 -7.30 -9.74 -2.11
C PRO A 101 -8.57 -10.07 -1.33
N ILE A 102 -8.39 -10.73 -0.19
CA ILE A 102 -9.43 -10.99 0.80
C ILE A 102 -9.18 -10.07 1.99
N LEU A 103 -9.92 -8.97 2.08
CA LEU A 103 -9.77 -7.95 3.12
C LEU A 103 -10.49 -8.42 4.39
N VAL A 104 -9.73 -8.78 5.41
CA VAL A 104 -10.27 -9.22 6.70
C VAL A 104 -10.47 -8.00 7.58
N CYS A 105 -11.75 -7.64 7.77
CA CYS A 105 -12.20 -6.46 8.52
C CYS A 105 -13.12 -6.86 9.69
N THR A 106 -12.86 -8.02 10.28
CA THR A 106 -13.62 -8.57 11.43
C THR A 106 -13.02 -8.10 12.76
N ARG A 107 -13.41 -8.71 13.89
CA ARG A 107 -12.69 -8.54 15.15
C ARG A 107 -11.63 -9.64 15.32
N ASN A 108 -10.68 -9.44 16.23
CA ASN A 108 -9.58 -10.40 16.46
C ASN A 108 -10.10 -11.76 16.96
N ASP A 109 -11.16 -11.76 17.76
CA ASP A 109 -11.82 -12.97 18.28
C ASP A 109 -12.57 -13.78 17.20
N ASP A 110 -12.78 -13.20 16.02
CA ASP A 110 -13.43 -13.86 14.89
C ASP A 110 -12.44 -14.47 13.87
N LEU A 111 -11.12 -14.27 14.02
CA LEU A 111 -10.13 -14.62 12.98
C LEU A 111 -10.08 -16.13 12.69
N ASP A 112 -10.20 -16.98 13.70
CA ASP A 112 -10.22 -18.44 13.52
C ASP A 112 -11.41 -18.87 12.66
N ALA A 113 -12.58 -18.24 12.85
CA ALA A 113 -13.77 -18.50 12.05
C ALA A 113 -13.57 -18.06 10.59
N VAL A 114 -12.85 -16.95 10.37
CA VAL A 114 -12.50 -16.49 9.01
C VAL A 114 -11.61 -17.50 8.31
N LEU A 115 -10.56 -18.01 8.97
CA LEU A 115 -9.70 -19.05 8.38
C LEU A 115 -10.46 -20.32 8.02
N HIS A 116 -11.30 -20.82 8.93
CA HIS A 116 -12.12 -22.01 8.67
C HIS A 116 -13.11 -21.81 7.50
N SER A 117 -13.61 -20.59 7.32
CA SER A 117 -14.51 -20.24 6.21
C SER A 117 -13.78 -19.97 4.89
N THR A 118 -12.45 -19.85 4.93
CA THR A 118 -11.61 -19.52 3.78
C THR A 118 -10.92 -20.78 3.25
N PRO A 119 -11.05 -21.10 1.95
CA PRO A 119 -10.31 -22.20 1.35
C PRO A 119 -8.78 -22.05 1.57
N PRO A 120 -8.06 -23.10 2.04
CA PRO A 120 -6.62 -23.02 2.29
C PRO A 120 -5.79 -22.56 1.10
N SER A 121 -6.24 -22.85 -0.13
CA SER A 121 -5.59 -22.39 -1.37
C SER A 121 -5.53 -20.86 -1.52
N ARG A 122 -6.38 -20.14 -0.78
CA ARG A 122 -6.55 -18.68 -0.82
C ARG A 122 -5.99 -17.97 0.40
N TRP A 123 -5.41 -18.68 1.37
CA TRP A 123 -4.85 -18.05 2.58
C TRP A 123 -3.75 -17.04 2.26
N LYS A 124 -2.98 -17.26 1.20
CA LYS A 124 -1.98 -16.33 0.66
C LYS A 124 -2.54 -14.99 0.14
N ASP A 125 -3.86 -14.88 0.01
CA ASP A 125 -4.52 -13.66 -0.45
C ASP A 125 -5.24 -12.91 0.69
N LEU A 126 -5.14 -13.41 1.93
CA LEU A 126 -5.70 -12.75 3.11
C LEU A 126 -4.88 -11.51 3.47
N VAL A 127 -5.58 -10.40 3.65
CA VAL A 127 -5.01 -9.12 4.08
C VAL A 127 -5.71 -8.69 5.37
N PHE A 128 -4.96 -8.63 6.47
CA PHE A 128 -5.51 -8.35 7.80
C PHE A 128 -5.50 -6.85 8.12
N PHE A 129 -6.67 -6.27 8.43
CA PHE A 129 -6.81 -4.86 8.86
C PHE A 129 -6.85 -4.70 10.39
N GLN A 130 -6.47 -5.74 11.11
CA GLN A 130 -6.54 -5.74 12.57
C GLN A 130 -5.37 -4.96 13.16
N ASN A 131 -5.68 -4.18 14.19
CA ASN A 131 -4.66 -3.59 15.04
C ASN A 131 -4.18 -4.61 16.09
N GLY A 132 -2.88 -4.59 16.39
CA GLY A 132 -2.25 -5.40 17.44
C GLY A 132 -1.18 -6.36 16.92
N MET A 133 -0.61 -7.13 17.84
CA MET A 133 0.45 -8.11 17.56
C MET A 133 -0.18 -9.43 17.08
N LEU A 134 -0.41 -9.55 15.78
CA LEU A 134 -0.95 -10.78 15.17
C LEU A 134 0.09 -11.86 14.89
N GLU A 135 1.38 -11.52 14.95
CA GLU A 135 2.47 -12.43 14.60
C GLU A 135 2.45 -13.78 15.36
N PRO A 136 2.17 -13.84 16.67
CA PRO A 136 2.05 -15.14 17.36
C PRO A 136 0.90 -16.00 16.82
N TRP A 137 -0.21 -15.38 16.42
CA TRP A 137 -1.35 -16.08 15.83
C TRP A 137 -1.07 -16.50 14.39
N PHE A 138 -0.42 -15.66 13.59
CA PHE A 138 0.05 -16.05 12.26
C PHE A 138 0.98 -17.28 12.33
N GLN A 139 1.88 -17.33 13.30
CA GLN A 139 2.77 -18.48 13.50
C GLN A 139 2.00 -19.74 13.92
N SER A 140 0.98 -19.65 14.78
CA SER A 140 0.20 -20.82 15.19
C SER A 140 -0.60 -21.42 14.04
N GLU A 141 -1.11 -20.58 13.14
CA GLU A 141 -1.91 -20.99 11.98
C GLU A 141 -1.06 -21.31 10.73
N GLY A 142 0.26 -21.10 10.79
CA GLY A 142 1.17 -21.35 9.67
C GLY A 142 1.13 -20.27 8.58
N LEU A 143 0.76 -19.04 8.92
CA LEU A 143 0.63 -17.86 8.06
C LEU A 143 1.85 -16.92 8.13
N GLY A 144 3.06 -17.46 7.98
CA GLY A 144 4.31 -16.70 8.18
C GLY A 144 4.47 -15.45 7.30
N ASP A 145 3.90 -15.47 6.08
CA ASP A 145 4.00 -14.39 5.09
C ASP A 145 2.64 -13.70 4.85
N ALA A 146 1.80 -13.60 5.90
CA ALA A 146 0.49 -12.97 5.78
C ALA A 146 0.59 -11.47 5.48
N ASP A 147 -0.27 -10.99 4.56
CA ASP A 147 -0.38 -9.56 4.28
C ASP A 147 -1.11 -8.86 5.44
N GLN A 148 -0.59 -7.72 5.89
CA GLN A 148 -1.18 -6.95 6.99
C GLN A 148 -1.21 -5.46 6.66
N VAL A 149 -2.25 -4.78 7.14
CA VAL A 149 -2.40 -3.34 7.08
C VAL A 149 -2.30 -2.77 8.49
N LEU A 150 -1.37 -1.83 8.67
CA LEU A 150 -1.28 -0.99 9.85
C LEU A 150 -2.19 0.23 9.64
N ALA A 151 -3.42 0.13 10.12
CA ALA A 151 -4.46 1.12 9.90
C ALA A 151 -4.33 2.30 10.87
N TYR A 152 -4.10 3.51 10.32
CA TYR A 152 -4.14 4.77 11.06
C TYR A 152 -5.33 5.66 10.67
N PHE A 153 -6.28 5.11 9.93
CA PHE A 153 -7.52 5.80 9.57
C PHE A 153 -8.65 5.53 10.55
N ALA A 154 -9.61 6.45 10.59
CA ALA A 154 -10.84 6.30 11.35
C ALA A 154 -12.07 6.35 10.42
N VAL A 155 -13.04 5.47 10.67
CA VAL A 155 -14.38 5.54 10.05
C VAL A 155 -15.37 6.01 11.10
N SER A 156 -15.81 7.25 10.97
CA SER A 156 -16.70 7.93 11.91
C SER A 156 -18.06 7.24 12.00
N LYS A 157 -18.71 6.93 10.86
CA LYS A 157 -20.00 6.23 10.80
C LYS A 157 -20.05 5.24 9.65
N LEU A 158 -21.01 4.31 9.73
CA LEU A 158 -21.23 3.33 8.66
C LEU A 158 -21.60 4.06 7.36
N GLY A 159 -20.81 3.83 6.30
CA GLY A 159 -21.03 4.45 4.99
C GLY A 159 -20.32 5.79 4.78
N GLU A 160 -19.61 6.32 5.77
CA GLU A 160 -18.67 7.44 5.57
C GLU A 160 -17.30 6.92 5.10
N PRO A 161 -16.58 7.68 4.25
CA PRO A 161 -15.23 7.31 3.85
C PRO A 161 -14.28 7.31 5.06
N PRO A 162 -13.22 6.48 5.04
CA PRO A 162 -12.21 6.50 6.08
C PRO A 162 -11.39 7.79 6.00
N VAL A 163 -11.14 8.40 7.15
CA VAL A 163 -10.26 9.57 7.26
C VAL A 163 -8.92 9.09 7.78
N ASP A 164 -7.88 9.16 6.94
CA ASP A 164 -6.53 8.75 7.34
C ASP A 164 -5.90 9.72 8.35
N GLY A 165 -5.10 9.17 9.26
CA GLY A 165 -4.30 9.94 10.19
C GLY A 165 -3.19 10.64 9.44
N LYS A 166 -3.20 11.98 9.46
CA LYS A 166 -2.19 12.82 8.79
C LYS A 166 -1.44 13.67 9.82
N THR A 167 -0.17 13.92 9.56
CA THR A 167 0.68 14.79 10.38
C THR A 167 1.48 15.74 9.48
N ASP A 168 2.10 16.78 10.04
CA ASP A 168 2.94 17.70 9.27
C ASP A 168 4.13 16.98 8.59
N THR A 169 4.63 15.90 9.20
CA THR A 169 5.72 15.08 8.67
C THR A 169 5.24 14.03 7.65
N ASN A 170 3.95 13.67 7.69
CA ASN A 170 3.34 12.67 6.81
C ASN A 170 1.98 13.18 6.30
N PRO A 171 1.98 14.20 5.40
CA PRO A 171 0.75 14.75 4.83
C PRO A 171 -0.01 13.75 3.95
N GLU A 172 0.67 12.71 3.48
CA GLU A 172 0.11 11.62 2.67
C GLU A 172 -0.80 10.68 3.47
N GLY A 173 -0.57 10.51 4.77
CA GLY A 173 -1.26 9.53 5.60
C GLY A 173 -0.30 8.59 6.32
N LEU A 174 -0.73 8.06 7.47
CA LEU A 174 0.06 7.15 8.29
C LEU A 174 -0.26 5.68 8.02
N THR A 175 -1.34 5.39 7.29
CA THR A 175 -1.72 4.01 6.99
C THR A 175 -0.66 3.35 6.11
N ALA A 176 -0.24 2.14 6.49
CA ALA A 176 0.77 1.37 5.77
C ALA A 176 0.26 -0.05 5.50
N ALA A 177 0.67 -0.64 4.38
CA ALA A 177 0.31 -2.00 4.01
C ALA A 177 1.57 -2.81 3.69
N PHE A 178 1.60 -4.05 4.14
CA PHE A 178 2.68 -4.99 3.92
C PHE A 178 2.16 -6.23 3.18
N GLY A 179 3.03 -6.82 2.34
CA GLY A 179 2.77 -8.04 1.62
C GLY A 179 2.36 -7.85 0.15
N LYS A 180 1.92 -8.94 -0.47
CA LYS A 180 1.65 -9.05 -1.92
C LYS A 180 0.66 -8.00 -2.41
N TRP A 181 -0.39 -7.72 -1.63
CA TRP A 181 -1.50 -6.86 -2.01
C TRP A 181 -1.31 -5.41 -1.59
N ALA A 182 -0.18 -5.03 -0.98
CA ALA A 182 0.06 -3.67 -0.46
C ALA A 182 -0.23 -2.56 -1.48
N SER A 183 0.20 -2.74 -2.74
CA SER A 183 -0.05 -1.77 -3.82
C SER A 183 -1.54 -1.63 -4.20
N ALA A 184 -2.29 -2.74 -4.17
CA ALA A 184 -3.73 -2.74 -4.43
C ALA A 184 -4.51 -2.07 -3.30
N ILE A 185 -4.10 -2.31 -2.04
CA ILE A 185 -4.67 -1.64 -0.87
C ILE A 185 -4.39 -0.15 -0.92
N ALA A 186 -3.14 0.25 -1.20
CA ALA A 186 -2.79 1.66 -1.36
C ALA A 186 -3.65 2.32 -2.44
N THR A 187 -3.79 1.69 -3.61
CA THR A 187 -4.63 2.21 -4.70
C THR A 187 -6.07 2.43 -4.26
N ARG A 188 -6.65 1.47 -3.53
CA ARG A 188 -8.01 1.56 -2.99
C ARG A 188 -8.13 2.64 -1.92
N LEU A 189 -7.14 2.79 -1.04
CA LEU A 189 -7.16 3.84 -0.01
C LEU A 189 -7.12 5.24 -0.62
N HIS A 190 -6.45 5.43 -1.76
CA HIS A 190 -6.42 6.69 -2.48
C HIS A 190 -7.71 7.00 -3.28
N SER A 191 -8.63 6.05 -3.46
CA SER A 191 -9.88 6.28 -4.21
C SER A 191 -11.05 6.76 -3.36
N GLY A 192 -10.93 6.75 -2.01
CA GLY A 192 -11.93 7.24 -1.06
C GLY A 192 -11.65 8.63 -0.56
#